data_AF-A0A0E0LH86-F1
#
_entry.id   AF-A0A0E0LH86-F1
#
_cell.length_a   1.000
_cell.length_b   1.000
_cell.length_c   1.000
_cell.angle_alpha   90.00
_cell.angle_beta   90.00
_cell.angle_gamma   90.00
#
_symmetry.space_group_name_H-M   'P 1'
#
loop_
_entity.id
_entity.type
_entity.pdbx_description
1 polymer ?
#
loop_
_entity_poly.entity_id
_entity_poly.type
_entity_poly.pdbx_seq_one_letter_code
_entity_poly.pdbx_strand_id
1 'polypeptide(L)'
;MNPMAAAAGEHDDELATCIVVDFWANGFGMRVRIALHELRVGFGFVEEDLRIRERSDLVLTMNPVHRSVPILIHRGRPICGSINILEFIDEVWGKRVDTRLLPADPLDRARARFWADFVDHKVFNTQTRFLKSKGEEKEVVKEELLDQLKCLEGVLGDRSFFSGDKFGFLDIVLIPFSSMFRGYEQHGGFDLNAECPFLMQWVKRCKEKESVRQVLPDEGEMYELHKKWYGIE
;
A
#
# COMPACT_ATOMS: atom_id res chain seq x y z
N MET A 1 -25.61 27.69 12.18
CA MET A 1 -25.00 26.42 12.62
C MET A 1 -23.50 26.60 12.64
N ASN A 2 -22.82 26.19 13.72
CA ASN A 2 -21.37 26.35 13.85
C ASN A 2 -20.66 25.28 13.00
N PRO A 3 -19.91 25.64 11.95
CA PRO A 3 -19.27 24.67 11.06
C PRO A 3 -18.27 23.75 11.78
N MET A 4 -17.67 24.20 12.89
CA MET A 4 -16.80 23.38 13.73
C MET A 4 -17.55 22.26 14.47
N ALA A 5 -18.79 22.51 14.88
CA ALA A 5 -19.60 21.50 15.57
C ALA A 5 -20.18 20.46 14.60
N ALA A 6 -20.47 20.87 13.35
CA ALA A 6 -20.89 19.95 12.29
C ALA A 6 -19.73 19.02 11.86
N ALA A 7 -18.52 19.57 11.68
CA ALA A 7 -17.33 18.78 11.34
C ALA A 7 -16.93 17.79 12.44
N ALA A 8 -17.08 18.16 13.72
CA ALA A 8 -16.82 17.25 14.84
C ALA A 8 -17.87 16.11 14.91
N GLY A 9 -19.15 16.41 14.63
CA GLY A 9 -20.22 15.42 14.60
C GLY A 9 -20.13 14.44 13.43
N GLU A 10 -19.71 14.89 12.24
CA GLU A 10 -19.44 14.03 11.09
C GLU A 10 -18.20 13.14 11.31
N HIS A 11 -17.16 13.67 11.94
CA HIS A 11 -15.93 12.92 12.25
C HIS A 11 -16.18 11.78 13.26
N ASP A 12 -17.00 12.01 14.29
CA ASP A 12 -17.36 10.98 15.27
C ASP A 12 -18.31 9.91 14.68
N ASP A 13 -19.21 10.28 13.76
CA ASP A 13 -20.09 9.33 13.05
C ASP A 13 -19.31 8.51 12.00
N GLU A 14 -18.25 9.08 11.39
CA GLU A 14 -17.34 8.33 10.51
C GLU A 14 -16.44 7.36 11.26
N LEU A 15 -15.87 7.75 12.41
CA LEU A 15 -15.11 6.84 13.28
C LEU A 15 -15.95 5.65 13.76
N ALA A 16 -17.24 5.88 14.06
CA ALA A 16 -18.17 4.82 14.46
C ALA A 16 -18.56 3.88 13.29
N THR A 17 -18.32 4.29 12.04
CA THR A 17 -18.80 3.57 10.86
C THR A 17 -17.70 3.00 9.97
N CYS A 18 -16.42 3.32 10.20
CA CYS A 18 -15.29 2.87 9.39
C CYS A 18 -14.22 2.19 10.25
N ILE A 19 -14.02 0.88 10.08
CA ILE A 19 -13.00 0.10 10.80
C ILE A 19 -12.10 -0.60 9.79
N VAL A 20 -10.79 -0.48 9.97
CA VAL A 20 -9.77 -1.24 9.23
C VAL A 20 -9.28 -2.37 10.13
N VAL A 21 -9.47 -3.61 9.69
CA VAL A 21 -8.88 -4.80 10.32
C VAL A 21 -7.65 -5.20 9.50
N ASP A 22 -6.47 -5.03 10.07
CA ASP A 22 -5.21 -5.29 9.39
C ASP A 22 -4.04 -5.43 10.36
N PHE A 23 -2.86 -5.72 9.83
CA PHE A 23 -1.59 -5.76 10.55
C PHE A 23 -0.77 -4.50 10.25
N TRP A 24 -0.18 -3.88 11.28
CA TRP A 24 0.60 -2.63 11.11
C TRP A 24 1.64 -2.69 9.98
N ALA A 25 2.26 -3.85 9.77
CA ALA A 25 3.30 -4.09 8.76
C ALA A 25 2.81 -4.73 7.45
N ASN A 26 1.49 -4.88 7.25
CA ASN A 26 0.96 -5.41 5.99
C ASN A 26 0.90 -4.32 4.91
N GLY A 27 1.76 -4.44 3.90
CA GLY A 27 1.82 -3.51 2.77
C GLY A 27 0.47 -3.33 2.06
N PHE A 28 -0.38 -4.37 2.01
CA PHE A 28 -1.69 -4.28 1.39
C PHE A 28 -2.67 -3.40 2.17
N GLY A 29 -2.67 -3.44 3.50
CA GLY A 29 -3.55 -2.58 4.28
C GLY A 29 -2.94 -1.25 4.69
N MET A 30 -1.62 -1.08 4.57
CA MET A 30 -1.02 0.25 4.46
C MET A 30 -1.67 1.06 3.33
N ARG A 31 -1.96 0.45 2.17
CA ARG A 31 -2.69 1.12 1.07
C ARG A 31 -4.00 1.72 1.55
N VAL A 32 -4.79 0.92 2.27
CA VAL A 32 -6.11 1.30 2.79
C VAL A 32 -5.99 2.46 3.78
N ARG A 33 -5.06 2.36 4.74
CA ARG A 33 -4.82 3.42 5.72
C ARG A 33 -4.34 4.72 5.06
N ILE A 34 -3.40 4.64 4.11
CA ILE A 34 -2.92 5.81 3.36
C ILE A 34 -4.07 6.47 2.61
N ALA A 35 -4.93 5.70 1.94
CA ALA A 35 -6.07 6.24 1.21
C ALA A 35 -7.08 6.95 2.12
N LEU A 36 -7.39 6.38 3.28
CA LEU A 36 -8.27 7.00 4.26
C LEU A 36 -7.65 8.30 4.81
N HIS A 37 -6.35 8.32 5.13
CA HIS A 37 -5.66 9.53 5.56
C HIS A 37 -5.58 10.60 4.46
N GLU A 38 -5.31 10.21 3.20
CA GLU A 38 -5.25 11.14 2.07
C GLU A 38 -6.60 11.82 1.84
N LEU A 39 -7.70 11.09 2.05
CA LEU A 39 -9.07 11.61 1.95
C LEU A 39 -9.62 12.18 3.26
N ARG A 40 -8.82 12.19 4.34
CA ARG A 40 -9.17 12.69 5.67
C ARG A 40 -10.42 12.02 6.27
N VAL A 41 -10.56 10.72 6.03
CA VAL A 41 -11.63 9.89 6.58
C VAL A 41 -11.18 9.32 7.93
N GLY A 42 -11.97 9.56 8.98
CA GLY A 42 -11.73 8.96 10.29
C GLY A 42 -11.99 7.44 10.25
N PHE A 43 -11.12 6.64 10.86
CA PHE A 43 -11.32 5.20 10.98
C PHE A 43 -10.78 4.63 12.30
N GLY A 44 -11.41 3.58 12.80
CA GLY A 44 -10.86 2.72 13.85
C GLY A 44 -9.91 1.68 13.24
N PHE A 45 -8.86 1.31 13.97
CA PHE A 45 -7.92 0.27 13.55
C PHE A 45 -7.95 -0.91 14.52
N VAL A 46 -8.17 -2.11 13.99
CA VAL A 46 -8.16 -3.37 14.73
C VAL A 46 -6.98 -4.19 14.22
N GLU A 47 -6.01 -4.40 15.11
CA GLU A 47 -4.80 -5.16 14.81
C GLU A 47 -5.12 -6.66 14.66
N GLU A 48 -4.76 -7.24 13.51
CA GLU A 48 -4.75 -8.69 13.24
C GLU A 48 -3.29 -9.15 13.12
N ASP A 49 -2.79 -9.89 14.11
CA ASP A 49 -1.40 -10.31 14.11
C ASP A 49 -1.10 -11.39 13.04
N LEU A 50 -0.47 -10.97 11.94
CA LEU A 50 -0.08 -11.86 10.84
C LEU A 50 1.10 -12.78 11.17
N ARG A 51 1.78 -12.58 12.31
CA ARG A 51 2.82 -13.51 12.79
C ARG A 51 2.20 -14.80 13.32
N ILE A 52 0.93 -14.75 13.71
CA ILE A 52 0.15 -15.91 14.14
C ILE A 52 -0.50 -16.55 12.91
N ARG A 53 -0.48 -17.88 12.84
CA ARG A 53 -1.03 -18.65 11.72
C ARG A 53 -2.55 -18.62 11.68
N GLU A 54 -3.18 -18.72 12.85
CA GLU A 54 -4.64 -18.69 13.00
C GLU A 54 -5.16 -17.26 12.87
N ARG A 55 -6.32 -17.13 12.24
CA ARG A 55 -6.99 -15.84 12.02
C ARG A 55 -8.09 -15.66 13.06
N SER A 56 -8.30 -14.44 13.51
CA SER A 56 -9.36 -14.14 14.49
C SER A 56 -10.75 -14.48 13.95
N ASP A 57 -11.71 -14.72 14.85
CA ASP A 57 -13.12 -14.93 14.49
C ASP A 57 -13.69 -13.76 13.68
N LEU A 58 -13.20 -12.54 13.94
CA LEU A 58 -13.57 -11.35 13.17
C LEU A 58 -13.16 -11.50 11.70
N VAL A 59 -11.91 -11.88 11.43
CA VAL A 59 -11.41 -12.10 10.05
C VAL A 59 -12.13 -13.28 9.39
N LEU A 60 -12.33 -14.38 10.11
CA LEU A 60 -13.04 -15.55 9.58
C LEU A 60 -14.50 -15.23 9.23
N THR A 61 -15.15 -14.36 10.00
CA THR A 61 -16.54 -13.93 9.77
C THR A 61 -16.64 -12.90 8.65
N MET A 62 -15.75 -11.91 8.63
CA MET A 62 -15.82 -10.78 7.70
C MET A 62 -15.21 -11.07 6.32
N ASN A 63 -14.28 -12.03 6.24
CA ASN A 63 -13.68 -12.51 4.99
C ASN A 63 -13.61 -14.04 4.96
N PRO A 64 -14.75 -14.75 4.87
CA PRO A 64 -14.77 -16.22 4.96
C PRO A 64 -14.10 -16.91 3.78
N VAL A 65 -13.98 -16.23 2.63
CA VAL A 65 -13.42 -16.77 1.39
C VAL A 65 -11.89 -16.82 1.46
N HIS A 66 -11.24 -15.67 1.69
CA HIS A 66 -9.77 -15.58 1.67
C HIS A 66 -9.15 -15.65 3.05
N ARG A 67 -9.91 -15.37 4.12
CA ARG A 67 -9.46 -15.38 5.52
C ARG A 67 -8.21 -14.52 5.71
N SER A 68 -8.20 -13.36 5.07
CA SER A 68 -7.04 -12.46 4.99
C SER A 68 -7.43 -11.01 5.27
N VAL A 69 -6.42 -10.22 5.61
CA VAL A 69 -6.48 -8.76 5.76
C VAL A 69 -5.71 -8.08 4.62
N PRO A 70 -5.98 -6.80 4.30
CA PRO A 70 -6.90 -5.87 4.97
C PRO A 70 -8.38 -6.19 4.73
N ILE A 71 -9.20 -5.85 5.72
CA ILE A 71 -10.65 -5.76 5.62
C ILE A 71 -11.07 -4.35 6.02
N LEU A 72 -11.83 -3.68 5.16
CA LEU A 72 -12.52 -2.44 5.54
C LEU A 72 -13.96 -2.79 5.92
N ILE A 73 -14.36 -2.48 7.15
CA ILE A 73 -15.74 -2.63 7.60
C ILE A 73 -16.37 -1.25 7.58
N HIS A 74 -17.30 -1.03 6.64
CA HIS A 74 -18.04 0.22 6.53
C HIS A 74 -19.51 -0.03 6.87
N ARG A 75 -20.01 0.59 7.95
CA ARG A 75 -21.37 0.43 8.47
C ARG A 75 -21.74 -1.04 8.69
N GLY A 76 -20.82 -1.78 9.32
CA GLY A 76 -20.98 -3.22 9.62
C GLY A 76 -20.84 -4.15 8.42
N ARG A 77 -20.53 -3.63 7.22
CA ARG A 77 -20.38 -4.44 6.00
C ARG A 77 -18.91 -4.53 5.58
N PRO A 78 -18.37 -5.73 5.34
CA PRO A 78 -16.98 -5.89 4.94
C PRO A 78 -16.76 -5.63 3.44
N ILE A 79 -15.63 -5.00 3.14
CA ILE A 79 -15.01 -4.90 1.82
C ILE A 79 -13.62 -5.54 1.94
N CYS A 80 -13.33 -6.51 1.08
CA CYS A 80 -12.08 -7.27 1.09
C CYS A 80 -11.28 -7.02 -0.18
N GLY A 81 -9.96 -7.20 -0.08
CA GLY A 81 -9.00 -7.00 -1.18
C GLY A 81 -8.57 -5.54 -1.30
N SER A 82 -7.30 -5.26 -1.08
CA SER A 82 -6.79 -3.88 -0.96
C SER A 82 -7.16 -2.98 -2.15
N ILE A 83 -7.00 -3.45 -3.39
CA ILE A 83 -7.37 -2.69 -4.60
C ILE A 83 -8.88 -2.39 -4.62
N ASN A 84 -9.72 -3.39 -4.36
CA ASN A 84 -11.16 -3.22 -4.30
C ASN A 84 -11.58 -2.25 -3.18
N ILE A 85 -10.92 -2.31 -2.03
CA ILE A 85 -11.11 -1.37 -0.93
C ILE A 85 -10.72 0.07 -1.35
N LEU A 86 -9.61 0.25 -2.07
CA LEU A 86 -9.19 1.56 -2.58
C LEU A 86 -10.22 2.16 -3.55
N GLU A 87 -10.77 1.35 -4.46
CA GLU A 87 -11.80 1.81 -5.40
C GLU A 87 -13.06 2.24 -4.64
N PHE A 88 -13.51 1.44 -3.67
CA PHE A 88 -14.63 1.78 -2.82
C PHE A 88 -14.40 3.11 -2.07
N ILE A 89 -13.19 3.30 -1.52
CA ILE A 89 -12.83 4.54 -0.82
C ILE A 89 -12.92 5.76 -1.76
N ASP A 90 -12.38 5.66 -2.97
CA ASP A 90 -12.43 6.74 -3.97
C ASP A 90 -13.87 7.06 -4.42
N GLU A 91 -14.71 6.03 -4.54
CA GLU A 91 -16.12 6.18 -4.92
C GLU A 91 -16.96 6.88 -3.84
N VAL A 92 -16.73 6.54 -2.56
CA VAL A 92 -17.50 7.07 -1.42
C VAL A 92 -17.02 8.44 -0.97
N TRP A 93 -15.70 8.64 -0.89
CA TRP A 93 -15.10 9.84 -0.30
C TRP A 93 -14.29 10.69 -1.28
N GLY A 94 -13.79 10.13 -2.39
CA GLY A 94 -12.90 10.84 -3.31
C GLY A 94 -13.48 12.13 -3.92
N LYS A 95 -14.81 12.22 -4.04
CA LYS A 95 -15.49 13.46 -4.51
C LYS A 95 -15.62 14.54 -3.44
N ARG A 96 -15.52 14.21 -2.15
CA ARG A 96 -15.82 15.16 -1.06
C ARG A 96 -14.74 16.22 -0.89
N VAL A 97 -13.51 15.91 -1.28
CA VAL A 97 -12.33 16.76 -1.07
C VAL A 97 -11.65 17.21 -2.38
N ASP A 98 -12.27 16.97 -3.55
CA ASP A 98 -11.67 17.18 -4.88
C ASP A 98 -10.32 16.45 -5.08
N THR A 99 -10.15 15.35 -4.33
CA THR A 99 -8.95 14.50 -4.32
C THR A 99 -9.33 13.10 -4.76
N ARG A 100 -9.78 12.95 -6.01
CA ARG A 100 -9.98 11.62 -6.58
C ARG A 100 -8.64 10.87 -6.60
N LEU A 101 -8.63 9.65 -6.07
CA LEU A 101 -7.47 8.77 -6.12
C LEU A 101 -7.28 8.22 -7.54
N LEU A 102 -8.38 7.84 -8.20
CA LEU A 102 -8.35 7.38 -9.58
C LEU A 102 -8.56 8.53 -10.57
N PRO A 103 -7.92 8.49 -11.75
CA PRO A 103 -8.20 9.42 -12.84
C PRO A 103 -9.68 9.41 -13.23
N ALA A 104 -10.19 10.57 -13.65
CA ALA A 104 -11.55 10.70 -14.17
C ALA A 104 -11.71 10.07 -15.57
N ASP A 105 -10.66 10.16 -16.39
CA ASP A 105 -10.65 9.57 -17.73
C ASP A 105 -10.69 8.02 -17.65
N PRO A 106 -11.60 7.36 -18.40
CA PRO A 106 -11.71 5.90 -18.35
C PRO A 106 -10.46 5.15 -18.79
N LEU A 107 -9.70 5.66 -19.76
CA LEU A 107 -8.49 5.01 -20.27
C LEU A 107 -7.36 5.12 -19.24
N ASP A 108 -7.17 6.29 -18.64
CA ASP A 108 -6.17 6.47 -17.59
C ASP A 108 -6.51 5.68 -16.33
N ARG A 109 -7.81 5.57 -16.00
CA ARG A 109 -8.27 4.69 -14.92
C ARG A 109 -7.98 3.21 -15.21
N ALA A 110 -8.16 2.76 -16.45
CA ALA A 110 -7.81 1.40 -16.87
C ALA A 110 -6.30 1.15 -16.79
N ARG A 111 -5.48 2.14 -17.19
CA ARG A 111 -4.01 2.07 -17.07
C ARG A 111 -3.57 1.98 -15.61
N ALA A 112 -4.14 2.78 -14.72
CA ALA A 112 -3.83 2.73 -13.29
C ALA A 112 -4.11 1.35 -12.69
N ARG A 113 -5.26 0.73 -13.05
CA ARG A 113 -5.61 -0.63 -12.61
C ARG A 113 -4.69 -1.69 -13.19
N PHE A 114 -4.30 -1.57 -14.46
CA PHE A 114 -3.33 -2.48 -15.08
C PHE A 114 -2.00 -2.49 -14.33
N TRP A 115 -1.48 -1.31 -13.98
CA TRP A 115 -0.22 -1.22 -13.25
C TRP A 115 -0.35 -1.67 -11.80
N ALA A 116 -1.49 -1.46 -11.15
CA ALA A 116 -1.75 -2.05 -9.83
C ALA A 116 -1.76 -3.58 -9.88
N ASP A 117 -2.37 -4.18 -10.91
CA ASP A 117 -2.34 -5.62 -11.15
C ASP A 117 -0.91 -6.13 -11.39
N PHE A 118 -0.12 -5.40 -12.18
CA PHE A 118 1.30 -5.70 -12.39
C PHE A 118 2.08 -5.70 -11.06
N VAL A 119 1.85 -4.71 -10.20
CA VAL A 119 2.50 -4.64 -8.88
C VAL A 119 2.11 -5.84 -8.00
N ASP A 120 0.83 -6.18 -7.93
CA ASP A 120 0.33 -7.28 -7.09
C ASP A 120 0.76 -8.66 -7.56
N HIS A 121 0.78 -8.89 -8.88
CA HIS A 121 1.01 -10.23 -9.44
C HIS A 121 2.42 -10.46 -9.99
N LYS A 122 3.18 -9.41 -10.32
CA LYS A 122 4.56 -9.52 -10.77
C LYS A 122 5.52 -9.09 -9.68
N VAL A 123 5.51 -7.81 -9.33
CA VAL A 123 6.51 -7.21 -8.42
C VAL A 123 6.50 -7.89 -7.05
N PHE A 124 5.33 -8.04 -6.43
CA PHE A 124 5.22 -8.68 -5.12
C PHE A 124 5.69 -10.14 -5.12
N ASN A 125 5.36 -10.89 -6.18
CA ASN A 125 5.74 -12.29 -6.31
C ASN A 125 7.25 -12.44 -6.52
N THR A 126 7.84 -11.64 -7.42
CA THR A 126 9.28 -11.64 -7.69
C THR A 126 10.06 -11.15 -6.47
N GLN A 127 9.59 -10.12 -5.77
CA GLN A 127 10.13 -9.69 -4.47
C GLN A 127 10.16 -10.84 -3.46
N THR A 128 9.04 -11.52 -3.27
CA THR A 128 8.93 -12.60 -2.27
C THR A 128 9.89 -13.74 -2.60
N ARG A 129 10.03 -14.08 -3.89
CA ARG A 129 11.03 -15.04 -4.37
C ARG A 129 12.45 -14.56 -4.10
N PHE A 130 12.76 -13.31 -4.44
CA PHE A 130 14.08 -12.71 -4.26
C PHE A 130 14.54 -12.80 -2.80
N LEU A 131 13.67 -12.42 -1.85
CA LEU A 131 13.98 -12.46 -0.42
C LEU A 131 14.17 -13.87 0.14
N LYS A 132 13.55 -14.90 -0.46
CA LYS A 132 13.67 -16.30 -0.04
C LYS A 132 14.78 -17.08 -0.74
N SER A 133 15.16 -16.66 -1.94
CA SER A 133 16.16 -17.33 -2.78
C SER A 133 17.58 -17.14 -2.25
N LYS A 134 18.48 -18.05 -2.65
CA LYS A 134 19.91 -18.06 -2.30
C LYS A 134 20.74 -18.49 -3.52
N GLY A 135 22.03 -18.15 -3.54
CA GLY A 135 22.95 -18.57 -4.60
C GLY A 135 22.54 -18.07 -5.99
N GLU A 136 22.73 -18.91 -7.01
CA GLU A 136 22.48 -18.54 -8.42
C GLU A 136 21.03 -18.14 -8.69
N GLU A 137 20.04 -18.77 -8.04
CA GLU A 137 18.63 -18.39 -8.18
C GLU A 137 18.41 -16.94 -7.76
N LYS A 138 19.10 -16.49 -6.71
CA LYS A 138 18.95 -15.12 -6.21
C LYS A 138 19.40 -14.09 -7.22
N GLU A 139 20.50 -14.33 -7.92
CA GLU A 139 20.99 -13.43 -8.97
C GLU A 139 20.00 -13.35 -10.13
N VAL A 140 19.41 -14.47 -10.56
CA VAL A 140 18.39 -14.47 -11.62
C VAL A 140 17.15 -13.68 -11.20
N VAL A 141 16.64 -13.90 -9.99
CA VAL A 141 15.44 -13.21 -9.49
C VAL A 141 15.74 -11.73 -9.19
N LYS A 142 16.99 -11.39 -8.83
CA LYS A 142 17.44 -10.00 -8.68
C LYS A 142 17.30 -9.22 -9.98
N GLU A 143 17.84 -9.75 -11.09
CA GLU A 143 17.71 -9.12 -12.40
C GLU A 143 16.23 -8.98 -12.80
N GLU A 144 15.42 -10.02 -12.57
CA GLU A 144 13.98 -9.97 -12.81
C GLU A 144 13.28 -8.85 -12.00
N LEU A 145 13.66 -8.68 -10.72
CA LEU A 145 13.11 -7.64 -9.86
C LEU A 145 13.54 -6.24 -10.34
N LEU A 146 14.81 -6.08 -10.70
CA LEU A 146 15.35 -4.82 -11.21
C LEU A 146 14.67 -4.41 -12.51
N ASP A 147 14.45 -5.33 -13.44
CA ASP A 147 13.74 -5.07 -14.69
C ASP A 147 12.29 -4.61 -14.43
N GLN A 148 11.62 -5.20 -13.46
CA GLN A 148 10.26 -4.80 -13.08
C GLN A 148 10.23 -3.41 -12.42
N LEU A 149 11.21 -3.09 -11.57
CA LEU A 149 11.35 -1.75 -10.97
C LEU A 149 11.68 -0.69 -12.02
N LYS A 150 12.56 -0.99 -12.98
CA LYS A 150 12.88 -0.13 -14.13
C LYS A 150 11.68 0.07 -15.05
N CYS A 151 10.83 -0.95 -15.20
CA CYS A 151 9.57 -0.83 -15.92
C CYS A 151 8.64 0.19 -15.23
N LEU A 152 8.47 0.09 -13.91
CA LEU A 152 7.70 1.07 -13.13
C LEU A 152 8.31 2.47 -13.19
N GLU A 153 9.64 2.57 -13.16
CA GLU A 153 10.34 3.84 -13.32
C GLU A 153 10.08 4.48 -14.69
N GLY A 154 10.09 3.70 -15.77
CA GLY A 154 9.72 4.17 -17.11
C GLY A 154 8.26 4.64 -17.18
N VAL A 155 7.36 3.99 -16.43
CA VAL A 155 5.96 4.41 -16.30
C VAL A 155 5.82 5.66 -15.46
N LEU A 156 6.68 5.90 -14.48
CA LEU A 156 6.73 7.16 -13.75
C LEU A 156 7.25 8.29 -14.65
N GLY A 157 8.36 8.03 -15.36
CA GLY A 157 9.06 9.02 -16.16
C GLY A 157 9.60 10.16 -15.30
N ASP A 158 9.43 11.38 -15.77
CA ASP A 158 9.81 12.63 -15.09
C ASP A 158 8.69 13.21 -14.20
N ARG A 159 7.56 12.51 -14.08
CA ARG A 159 6.41 12.97 -13.30
C ARG A 159 6.69 12.93 -11.80
N SER A 160 5.98 13.79 -11.06
CA SER A 160 6.04 13.80 -9.60
C SER A 160 5.47 12.52 -9.00
N PHE A 161 4.36 12.04 -9.58
CA PHE A 161 3.56 10.88 -9.18
C PHE A 161 3.09 10.10 -10.41
N PHE A 162 2.60 8.88 -10.22
CA PHE A 162 2.10 8.04 -11.32
C PHE A 162 0.87 8.62 -12.02
N SER A 163 0.10 9.47 -11.33
CA SER A 163 -1.05 10.19 -11.91
C SER A 163 -0.67 11.60 -12.44
N GLY A 164 0.63 11.88 -12.63
CA GLY A 164 1.12 13.21 -13.02
C GLY A 164 1.55 14.02 -11.80
N ASP A 165 0.85 15.11 -11.53
CA ASP A 165 1.21 16.07 -10.47
C ASP A 165 0.52 15.78 -9.13
N LYS A 166 -0.47 14.89 -9.12
CA LYS A 166 -1.23 14.54 -7.92
C LYS A 166 -0.88 13.12 -7.47
N PHE A 167 -0.69 12.96 -6.17
CA PHE A 167 -0.58 11.64 -5.54
C PHE A 167 -1.92 10.92 -5.70
N GLY A 168 -1.89 9.71 -6.23
CA GLY A 168 -3.11 8.99 -6.59
C GLY A 168 -3.02 7.48 -6.34
N PHE A 169 -3.94 6.77 -6.98
CA PHE A 169 -4.19 5.36 -6.76
C PHE A 169 -2.94 4.49 -6.89
N LEU A 170 -2.20 4.61 -8.00
CA LEU A 170 -1.03 3.76 -8.21
C LEU A 170 0.12 4.10 -7.24
N ASP A 171 0.24 5.37 -6.84
CA ASP A 171 1.20 5.77 -5.83
C ASP A 171 0.89 5.10 -4.48
N ILE A 172 -0.37 5.10 -4.07
CA ILE A 172 -0.87 4.43 -2.85
C ILE A 172 -0.63 2.92 -2.92
N VAL A 173 -0.81 2.32 -4.09
CA VAL A 173 -0.56 0.88 -4.30
C VAL A 173 0.92 0.54 -4.12
N LEU A 174 1.81 1.35 -4.69
CA LEU A 174 3.25 1.04 -4.76
C LEU A 174 4.04 1.49 -3.52
N ILE A 175 3.70 2.62 -2.89
CA ILE A 175 4.54 3.19 -1.82
C ILE A 175 4.77 2.25 -0.62
N PRO A 176 3.81 1.39 -0.18
CA PRO A 176 4.05 0.46 0.91
C PRO A 176 5.20 -0.53 0.65
N PHE A 177 5.45 -0.87 -0.62
CA PHE A 177 6.54 -1.76 -1.01
C PHE A 177 7.92 -1.16 -0.76
N SER A 178 8.03 0.17 -0.69
CA SER A 178 9.29 0.84 -0.36
C SER A 178 9.83 0.45 1.03
N SER A 179 8.97 -0.06 1.93
CA SER A 179 9.37 -0.62 3.23
C SER A 179 10.32 -1.82 3.10
N MET A 180 10.37 -2.47 1.94
CA MET A 180 11.20 -3.64 1.68
C MET A 180 12.53 -3.29 1.01
N PHE A 181 12.71 -2.05 0.55
CA PHE A 181 13.85 -1.63 -0.26
C PHE A 181 15.18 -1.76 0.50
N ARG A 182 15.18 -1.44 1.80
CA ARG A 182 16.34 -1.70 2.65
C ARG A 182 16.76 -3.17 2.63
N GLY A 183 15.79 -4.10 2.66
CA GLY A 183 16.07 -5.52 2.53
C GLY A 183 16.62 -5.90 1.16
N TYR A 184 16.24 -5.19 0.10
CA TYR A 184 16.77 -5.44 -1.23
C TYR A 184 18.25 -5.12 -1.31
N GLU A 185 18.63 -3.92 -0.88
CA GLU A 185 20.02 -3.46 -0.96
C GLU A 185 20.93 -4.30 -0.07
N GLN A 186 20.50 -4.60 1.16
CA GLN A 186 21.29 -5.40 2.12
C GLN A 186 21.50 -6.85 1.68
N HIS A 187 20.58 -7.42 0.91
CA HIS A 187 20.62 -8.84 0.54
C HIS A 187 20.84 -9.12 -0.95
N GLY A 188 20.84 -8.07 -1.78
CA GLY A 188 20.98 -8.15 -3.24
C GLY A 188 22.27 -7.56 -3.78
N GLY A 189 23.01 -6.78 -2.98
CA GLY A 189 24.27 -6.20 -3.41
C GLY A 189 24.12 -5.18 -4.56
N PHE A 190 23.00 -4.47 -4.62
CA PHE A 190 22.75 -3.39 -5.57
C PHE A 190 22.24 -2.13 -4.84
N ASP A 191 22.35 -0.98 -5.50
CA ASP A 191 21.91 0.32 -4.99
C ASP A 191 20.71 0.81 -5.82
N LEU A 192 19.55 0.98 -5.17
CA LEU A 192 18.34 1.42 -5.85
C LEU A 192 18.44 2.87 -6.36
N ASN A 193 19.30 3.71 -5.77
CA ASN A 193 19.53 5.06 -6.29
C ASN A 193 20.31 5.04 -7.61
N ALA A 194 21.15 4.03 -7.83
CA ALA A 194 21.88 3.84 -9.07
C ALA A 194 21.00 3.15 -10.13
N GLU A 195 20.23 2.13 -9.72
CA GLU A 195 19.42 1.33 -10.64
C GLU A 195 18.10 2.01 -11.05
N CYS A 196 17.46 2.74 -10.11
CA CYS A 196 16.15 3.37 -10.30
C CYS A 196 16.08 4.78 -9.66
N PRO A 197 16.85 5.77 -10.15
CA PRO A 197 16.97 7.09 -9.53
C PRO A 197 15.66 7.90 -9.45
N PHE A 198 14.80 7.87 -10.48
CA PHE A 198 13.52 8.58 -10.46
C PHE A 198 12.52 7.91 -9.54
N LEU A 199 12.51 6.58 -9.50
CA LEU A 199 11.70 5.84 -8.54
C LEU A 199 12.10 6.19 -7.10
N MET A 200 13.41 6.27 -6.81
CA MET A 200 13.88 6.65 -5.47
C MET A 200 13.59 8.11 -5.12
N GLN A 201 13.59 9.02 -6.09
CA GLN A 201 13.12 10.40 -5.88
C GLN A 201 11.61 10.44 -5.57
N TRP A 202 10.81 9.63 -6.28
CA TRP A 202 9.40 9.47 -6.00
C TRP A 202 9.15 8.90 -4.59
N VAL A 203 9.89 7.88 -4.16
CA VAL A 203 9.80 7.35 -2.79
C VAL A 203 10.02 8.45 -1.75
N LYS A 204 11.08 9.27 -1.93
CA LYS A 204 11.37 10.39 -1.02
C LYS A 204 10.21 11.38 -0.95
N ARG A 205 9.69 11.82 -2.10
CA ARG A 205 8.50 12.70 -2.16
C ARG A 205 7.27 12.09 -1.49
N CYS A 206 6.99 10.81 -1.73
CA CYS A 206 5.85 10.14 -1.12
C CYS A 206 5.97 10.05 0.40
N LYS A 207 7.17 9.77 0.94
CA LYS A 207 7.41 9.71 2.39
C LYS A 207 7.26 11.06 3.10
N GLU A 208 7.35 12.18 2.39
CA GLU A 208 7.08 13.53 2.92
C GLU A 208 5.58 13.80 3.08
N LYS A 209 4.70 13.02 2.44
CA LYS A 209 3.26 13.18 2.60
C LYS A 209 2.80 12.70 3.96
N GLU A 210 1.97 13.50 4.61
CA GLU A 210 1.41 13.19 5.92
C GLU A 210 0.68 11.83 5.94
N SER A 211 -0.14 11.55 4.93
CA SER A 211 -0.89 10.29 4.80
C SER A 211 -0.01 9.05 4.71
N VAL A 212 1.19 9.19 4.14
CA VAL A 212 2.18 8.11 4.03
C VAL A 212 2.98 8.01 5.32
N ARG A 213 3.46 9.12 5.85
CA ARG A 213 4.27 9.17 7.08
C ARG A 213 3.54 8.64 8.31
N GLN A 214 2.22 8.81 8.39
CA GLN A 214 1.41 8.27 9.48
C GLN A 214 1.25 6.74 9.43
N VAL A 215 1.52 6.12 8.28
CA VAL A 215 1.20 4.72 8.01
C VAL A 215 2.43 3.86 7.83
N LEU A 216 3.44 4.37 7.13
CA LEU A 216 4.69 3.65 6.92
C LEU A 216 5.42 3.52 8.26
N PRO A 217 5.76 2.29 8.67
CA PRO A 217 6.53 2.06 9.87
C PRO A 217 8.00 2.44 9.72
N ASP A 218 8.73 2.39 10.84
CA ASP A 218 10.18 2.56 10.85
C ASP A 218 10.88 1.50 9.98
N GLU A 219 11.89 1.93 9.22
CA GLU A 219 12.61 1.06 8.30
C GLU A 219 13.44 -0.01 9.02
N GLY A 220 13.91 0.28 10.24
CA GLY A 220 14.58 -0.69 11.10
C GLY A 220 13.63 -1.75 11.62
N GLU A 221 12.48 -1.34 12.16
CA GLU A 221 11.47 -2.27 12.65
C GLU A 221 10.95 -3.19 11.54
N MET A 222 10.68 -2.64 10.35
CA MET A 222 10.29 -3.44 9.18
C MET A 222 11.38 -4.42 8.76
N TYR A 223 12.63 -3.95 8.70
CA TYR A 223 13.74 -4.81 8.30
C TYR A 223 13.93 -5.99 9.27
N GLU A 224 13.84 -5.75 10.58
CA GLU A 224 13.88 -6.82 11.58
C GLU A 224 12.73 -7.82 11.44
N LEU A 225 11.52 -7.34 11.13
CA LEU A 225 10.38 -8.21 10.87
C LEU A 225 10.57 -9.04 9.59
N HIS A 226 11.05 -8.43 8.50
CA HIS A 226 11.32 -9.12 7.25
C HIS A 226 12.37 -10.21 7.41
N LYS A 227 13.45 -9.95 8.15
CA LYS A 227 14.45 -10.98 8.46
C LYS A 227 13.81 -12.22 9.08
N LYS A 228 12.92 -12.03 10.06
CA LYS A 228 12.18 -13.13 10.70
C LYS A 228 11.24 -13.85 9.74
N TRP A 229 10.46 -13.13 8.94
CA TRP A 229 9.50 -13.74 8.02
C TRP A 229 10.14 -14.52 6.87
N TYR A 230 11.25 -14.02 6.35
CA TYR A 230 11.92 -14.61 5.20
C TYR A 230 13.09 -15.52 5.58
N GLY A 231 13.37 -15.68 6.88
CA GLY A 231 14.48 -16.51 7.37
C GLY A 231 15.84 -15.98 6.91
N ILE A 232 15.99 -14.65 6.91
CA ILE A 232 17.22 -13.98 6.55
C ILE A 232 18.03 -13.76 7.82
N GLU A 233 19.17 -14.44 7.93
CA GLU A 233 20.12 -14.33 9.05
C GLU A 233 21.04 -13.12 8.88
#